data_AF-A0A9D1Q5L4-F1
#
_entry.id   AF-A0A9D1Q5L4-F1
#
_cell.length_a   1.000
_cell.length_b   1.000
_cell.length_c   1.000
_cell.angle_alpha   90.00
_cell.angle_beta   90.00
_cell.angle_gamma   90.00
#
_symmetry.space_group_name_H-M   'P 1'
#
loop_
_entity.id
_entity.type
_entity.pdbx_description
1 polymer ?
#
loop_
_entity_poly.entity_id
_entity_poly.type
_entity_poly.pdbx_seq_one_letter_code
_entity_poly.pdbx_strand_id
1 'polypeptide(L)'
;PILLLSVATYFVFSPNLDGREKRAKISRTLFLLTFVPLIGFYDGIFGPGTGSFFMVAFVLMLGSTLVNAIAETKLANFASNIGSFAIFAFSGEMQVVLGLLMAVGAFIGAQLGARFAVKYGGKVIRPLLIVMSVAMAIKLLLEPSNPLSQWVLQWF
;
A
#
# COMPACT_ATOMS: atom_id res chain seq x y z
N PRO A 1 0.31 -11.09 -10.25
CA PRO A 1 1.64 -11.03 -10.92
C PRO A 1 1.70 -10.04 -12.08
N ILE A 2 0.79 -10.13 -13.06
CA ILE A 2 0.81 -9.31 -14.29
C ILE A 2 0.55 -7.81 -13.99
N LEU A 3 -0.31 -7.51 -13.01
CA LEU A 3 -0.65 -6.14 -12.62
C LEU A 3 0.51 -5.40 -11.92
N LEU A 4 1.28 -6.11 -11.08
CA LEU A 4 2.51 -5.57 -10.47
C LEU A 4 3.60 -5.32 -11.51
N LEU A 5 3.74 -6.21 -12.49
CA LEU A 5 4.70 -6.10 -13.58
C LEU A 5 4.41 -4.89 -14.49
N SER A 6 3.17 -4.73 -14.93
CA SER A 6 2.76 -3.59 -15.79
C SER A 6 2.94 -2.24 -15.10
N VAL A 7 2.79 -2.22 -13.79
CA VAL A 7 2.95 -1.01 -12.97
C VAL A 7 4.42 -0.69 -12.72
N ALA A 8 5.23 -1.72 -12.46
CA ALA A 8 6.68 -1.56 -12.37
C ALA A 8 7.24 -1.01 -13.69
N THR A 9 6.75 -1.51 -14.84
CA THR A 9 7.10 -0.97 -16.16
C THR A 9 6.67 0.49 -16.30
N TYR A 10 5.44 0.84 -15.92
CA TYR A 10 4.99 2.23 -15.97
C TYR A 10 5.87 3.17 -15.13
N PHE A 11 6.28 2.76 -13.93
CA PHE A 11 7.17 3.54 -13.06
C PHE A 11 8.56 3.74 -13.66
N VAL A 12 9.09 2.73 -14.35
CA VAL A 12 10.38 2.83 -15.07
C VAL A 12 10.31 3.79 -16.26
N PHE A 13 9.14 3.90 -16.90
CA PHE A 13 8.91 4.81 -18.03
C PHE A 13 8.34 6.19 -17.64
N SER A 14 8.04 6.42 -16.36
CA SER A 14 7.53 7.70 -15.86
C SER A 14 8.66 8.74 -15.81
N PRO A 15 8.60 9.82 -16.62
CA PRO A 15 9.62 10.86 -16.61
C PRO A 15 9.62 11.62 -15.27
N ASN A 16 10.81 12.05 -14.84
CA ASN A 16 11.06 12.71 -13.56
C ASN A 16 10.02 13.80 -13.24
N LEU A 17 9.42 13.68 -12.07
CA LEU A 17 8.41 14.58 -11.52
C LEU A 17 9.09 15.88 -11.09
N ASP A 18 9.31 16.77 -12.05
CA ASP A 18 9.77 18.14 -11.79
C ASP A 18 8.85 18.82 -10.76
N GLY A 19 9.44 19.35 -9.69
CA GLY A 19 8.77 19.93 -8.52
C GLY A 19 8.00 21.24 -8.75
N ARG A 20 7.44 21.46 -9.94
CA ARG A 20 6.58 22.60 -10.26
C ARG A 20 5.13 22.12 -10.44
N GLU A 21 4.18 22.81 -9.80
CA GLU A 21 2.76 22.55 -10.03
C GLU A 21 2.43 22.68 -11.51
N LYS A 22 1.90 21.59 -12.08
CA LYS A 22 1.40 21.58 -13.46
C LYS A 22 -0.10 21.89 -13.42
N ARG A 23 -0.65 22.46 -14.50
CA ARG A 23 -2.10 22.67 -14.58
C ARG A 23 -2.83 21.33 -14.42
N ALA A 24 -3.80 21.28 -13.52
CA ALA A 24 -4.70 20.14 -13.37
C ALA A 24 -5.36 19.83 -14.72
N LYS A 25 -5.29 18.55 -15.14
CA LYS A 25 -5.92 18.10 -16.39
C LYS A 25 -7.41 17.84 -16.22
N ILE A 26 -7.84 17.56 -14.99
CA ILE A 26 -9.22 17.18 -14.66
C ILE A 26 -9.67 17.92 -13.39
N SER A 27 -10.97 18.24 -13.31
CA SER A 27 -11.59 18.77 -12.09
C SER A 27 -11.43 17.81 -10.91
N ARG A 28 -11.09 18.35 -9.73
CA ARG A 28 -10.88 17.58 -8.49
C ARG A 28 -12.07 16.69 -8.15
N THR A 29 -13.28 17.17 -8.38
CA THR A 29 -14.52 16.40 -8.13
C THR A 29 -14.62 15.17 -9.04
N LEU A 30 -14.31 15.31 -10.33
CA LEU A 30 -14.36 14.19 -11.27
C LEU A 30 -13.30 13.14 -10.95
N PHE A 31 -12.10 13.58 -10.56
CA PHE A 31 -11.02 12.69 -10.12
C PHE A 31 -11.40 11.89 -8.87
N LEU A 32 -11.95 12.56 -7.85
CA LEU A 32 -12.39 11.93 -6.60
C LEU A 32 -13.52 10.91 -6.82
N LEU A 33 -14.42 11.17 -7.78
CA LEU A 33 -15.54 10.26 -8.10
C LEU A 33 -15.15 9.06 -8.95
N THR A 34 -14.02 9.10 -9.65
CA THR A 34 -13.63 8.06 -10.63
C THR A 34 -12.36 7.33 -10.21
N PHE A 35 -11.23 8.00 -10.23
CA PHE A 35 -9.91 7.39 -10.00
C PHE A 35 -9.72 6.93 -8.55
N VAL A 36 -10.18 7.73 -7.57
CA VAL A 36 -10.02 7.36 -6.16
C VAL A 36 -10.76 6.06 -5.79
N PRO A 37 -12.05 5.86 -6.13
CA PRO A 37 -12.73 4.60 -5.84
C PRO A 37 -12.18 3.42 -6.66
N LEU A 38 -11.74 3.63 -7.90
CA LEU A 38 -11.07 2.58 -8.70
C LEU A 38 -9.79 2.08 -8.02
N ILE A 39 -8.94 3.00 -7.58
CA ILE A 39 -7.69 2.64 -6.88
C ILE A 39 -8.00 2.06 -5.49
N GLY A 40 -9.01 2.58 -4.78
CA GLY A 40 -9.46 2.03 -3.50
C GLY A 40 -10.02 0.60 -3.63
N PHE A 41 -10.70 0.28 -4.72
CA PHE A 41 -11.13 -1.09 -5.01
C PHE A 41 -9.93 -2.01 -5.27
N TYR A 42 -8.92 -1.53 -6.00
CA TYR A 42 -7.65 -2.26 -6.17
C TYR A 42 -6.93 -2.47 -4.83
N ASP A 43 -6.94 -1.47 -3.95
CA ASP A 43 -6.36 -1.56 -2.60
C ASP A 43 -6.99 -2.69 -1.79
N GLY A 44 -8.32 -2.80 -1.83
CA GLY A 44 -9.06 -3.82 -1.10
C GLY A 44 -8.82 -5.26 -1.58
N ILE A 45 -8.49 -5.45 -2.86
CA ILE A 45 -8.26 -6.80 -3.43
C ILE A 45 -6.80 -7.20 -3.35
N PHE A 46 -5.90 -6.35 -3.83
CA PHE A 46 -4.49 -6.66 -3.95
C PHE A 46 -3.71 -6.03 -2.80
N GLY A 47 -3.75 -4.70 -2.66
CA GLY A 47 -3.04 -3.95 -1.61
C GLY A 47 -1.60 -3.47 -1.90
N PRO A 48 -0.70 -4.18 -2.61
CA PRO A 48 0.66 -3.68 -2.85
C PRO A 48 0.66 -2.64 -3.97
N GLY A 49 1.37 -1.54 -3.74
CA GLY A 49 1.56 -0.47 -4.73
C GLY A 49 0.44 0.57 -4.77
N THR A 50 -0.64 0.43 -3.98
CA THR A 50 -1.76 1.38 -3.94
C THR A 50 -1.32 2.82 -3.68
N GLY A 51 -0.40 3.02 -2.72
CA GLY A 51 0.12 4.35 -2.42
C GLY A 51 0.85 4.98 -3.63
N SER A 52 1.60 4.18 -4.38
CA SER A 52 2.26 4.65 -5.60
C SER A 52 1.25 5.02 -6.69
N PHE A 53 0.14 4.27 -6.81
CA PHE A 53 -0.93 4.60 -7.75
C PHE A 53 -1.64 5.89 -7.38
N PHE A 54 -2.02 6.06 -6.12
CA PHE A 54 -2.62 7.30 -5.65
C PHE A 54 -1.70 8.47 -5.94
N MET A 55 -0.41 8.38 -5.59
CA MET A 55 0.56 9.45 -5.79
C MET A 55 0.68 9.82 -7.27
N VAL A 56 0.86 8.84 -8.15
CA VAL A 56 0.93 9.05 -9.60
C VAL A 56 -0.35 9.66 -10.15
N ALA A 57 -1.51 9.18 -9.70
CA ALA A 57 -2.80 9.69 -10.13
C ALA A 57 -3.00 11.16 -9.69
N PHE A 58 -2.64 11.51 -8.45
CA PHE A 58 -2.66 12.89 -7.97
C PHE A 58 -1.70 13.80 -8.76
N VAL A 59 -0.47 13.37 -9.04
CA VAL A 59 0.46 14.24 -9.80
C VAL A 59 0.06 14.37 -11.27
N LEU A 60 -0.37 13.31 -11.93
CA LEU A 60 -0.67 13.34 -13.37
C LEU A 60 -2.01 13.97 -13.72
N MET A 61 -3.04 13.75 -12.88
CA MET A 61 -4.40 14.21 -13.15
C MET A 61 -4.69 15.57 -12.52
N LEU A 62 -4.24 15.79 -11.28
CA LEU A 62 -4.43 17.03 -10.54
C LEU A 62 -3.26 18.01 -10.67
N GLY A 63 -2.12 17.58 -11.22
CA GLY A 63 -0.93 18.44 -11.36
C GLY A 63 -0.27 18.79 -10.03
N SER A 64 -0.66 18.08 -8.95
CA SER A 64 -0.19 18.30 -7.59
C SER A 64 1.33 18.18 -7.53
N THR A 65 1.98 19.01 -6.70
CA THR A 65 3.39 18.77 -6.35
C THR A 65 3.57 17.37 -5.76
N LEU A 66 4.76 16.80 -5.89
CA LEU A 66 5.08 15.49 -5.32
C LEU A 66 4.79 15.45 -3.81
N VAL A 67 5.08 16.54 -3.10
CA VAL A 67 4.83 16.66 -1.65
C VAL A 67 3.33 16.60 -1.35
N ASN A 68 2.51 17.38 -2.08
CA ASN A 68 1.05 17.38 -1.91
C ASN A 68 0.45 16.02 -2.27
N ALA A 69 0.90 15.41 -3.36
CA ALA A 69 0.44 14.09 -3.79
C ALA A 69 0.77 13.00 -2.76
N ILE A 70 1.94 13.03 -2.13
CA ILE A 70 2.30 12.10 -1.04
C ILE A 70 1.38 12.29 0.16
N ALA A 71 1.05 13.54 0.52
CA ALA A 71 0.14 13.83 1.62
C ALA A 71 -1.29 13.32 1.33
N GLU A 72 -1.84 13.65 0.15
CA GLU A 72 -3.17 13.19 -0.28
C GLU A 72 -3.25 11.67 -0.40
N THR A 73 -2.18 11.02 -0.88
CA THR A 73 -2.06 9.56 -0.93
C THR A 73 -2.19 8.91 0.44
N LYS A 74 -1.51 9.45 1.46
CA LYS A 74 -1.60 8.89 2.81
C LYS A 74 -3.02 9.01 3.38
N LEU A 75 -3.69 10.13 3.11
CA LEU A 75 -5.08 10.34 3.51
C LEU A 75 -6.02 9.39 2.75
N ALA A 76 -5.80 9.19 1.45
CA ALA A 76 -6.60 8.28 0.63
C ALA A 76 -6.46 6.82 1.10
N ASN A 77 -5.24 6.36 1.38
CA ASN A 77 -5.00 5.03 1.96
C ASN A 77 -5.61 4.88 3.37
N PHE A 78 -5.65 5.95 4.15
CA PHE A 78 -6.32 5.90 5.45
C PHE A 78 -7.83 5.79 5.29
N ALA A 79 -8.41 6.55 4.37
CA ALA A 79 -9.83 6.51 4.05
C ALA A 79 -10.27 5.14 3.48
N SER A 80 -9.48 4.52 2.58
CA SER A 80 -9.77 3.18 2.06
C SER A 80 -9.76 2.14 3.17
N ASN A 81 -8.78 2.18 4.06
CA ASN A 81 -8.70 1.27 5.21
C ASN A 81 -9.87 1.45 6.20
N ILE A 82 -10.30 2.70 6.47
CA ILE A 82 -11.51 2.97 7.27
C ILE A 82 -12.75 2.42 6.57
N GLY A 83 -12.86 2.62 5.25
CA GLY A 83 -13.97 2.08 4.46
C GLY A 83 -14.06 0.56 4.57
N SER A 84 -12.93 -0.13 4.39
CA SER A 84 -12.83 -1.58 4.57
C SER A 84 -13.22 -1.99 6.00
N PHE A 85 -12.70 -1.31 7.03
CA PHE A 85 -13.05 -1.57 8.42
C PHE A 85 -14.56 -1.43 8.68
N ALA A 86 -15.18 -0.36 8.19
CA ALA A 86 -16.62 -0.14 8.36
C ALA A 86 -17.43 -1.26 7.68
N ILE A 87 -17.07 -1.63 6.45
CA ILE A 87 -17.73 -2.73 5.73
C ILE A 87 -17.59 -4.05 6.51
N PHE A 88 -16.38 -4.40 6.96
CA PHE A 88 -16.17 -5.62 7.75
C PHE A 88 -16.92 -5.59 9.09
N ALA A 89 -17.03 -4.43 9.73
CA ALA A 89 -17.80 -4.26 10.96
C ALA A 89 -19.31 -4.47 10.73
N PHE A 90 -19.86 -3.98 9.61
CA PHE A 90 -21.28 -4.17 9.27
C PHE A 90 -21.60 -5.57 8.75
N SER A 91 -20.66 -6.24 8.07
CA SER A 91 -20.86 -7.58 7.51
C SER A 91 -20.90 -8.70 8.56
N GLY A 92 -20.63 -8.42 9.84
CA GLY A 92 -20.69 -9.42 10.93
C GLY A 92 -19.54 -10.44 10.94
N GLU A 93 -18.69 -10.46 9.92
CA GLU A 93 -17.50 -11.31 9.78
C GLU A 93 -16.33 -10.87 10.69
N MET A 94 -16.47 -9.75 11.40
CA MET A 94 -15.42 -9.22 12.26
C MET A 94 -15.39 -9.92 13.62
N GLN A 95 -14.35 -10.72 13.85
CA GLN A 95 -14.01 -11.18 15.18
C GLN A 95 -13.48 -10.01 16.02
N VAL A 96 -14.38 -9.31 16.70
CA VAL A 96 -14.10 -8.05 17.41
C VAL A 96 -12.94 -8.18 18.39
N VAL A 97 -12.83 -9.30 19.11
CA VAL A 97 -11.75 -9.55 20.08
C VAL A 97 -10.39 -9.65 19.39
N LEU A 98 -10.27 -10.44 18.31
CA LEU A 98 -9.03 -10.54 17.53
C LEU A 98 -8.69 -9.19 16.87
N GLY A 99 -9.68 -8.51 16.29
CA GLY A 99 -9.49 -7.20 15.68
C GLY A 99 -8.96 -6.17 16.66
N LEU A 100 -9.44 -6.17 17.92
CA LEU A 100 -8.99 -5.25 18.95
C LEU A 100 -7.56 -5.57 19.42
N LEU A 101 -7.21 -6.85 19.58
CA LEU A 101 -5.84 -7.27 19.86
C LEU A 101 -4.87 -6.86 18.75
N MET A 102 -5.28 -7.05 17.48
CA MET A 102 -4.50 -6.62 16.32
C MET A 102 -4.35 -5.10 16.27
N ALA A 103 -5.42 -4.33 16.58
CA ALA A 103 -5.38 -2.88 16.61
C ALA A 103 -4.40 -2.35 17.68
N VAL A 104 -4.43 -2.92 18.89
CA VAL A 104 -3.48 -2.55 19.96
C VAL A 104 -2.06 -2.90 19.57
N GLY A 105 -1.82 -4.10 19.03
CA GLY A 105 -0.51 -4.53 18.55
C GLY A 105 0.04 -3.62 17.45
N ALA A 106 -0.81 -3.29 16.46
CA ALA A 106 -0.45 -2.39 15.37
C ALA A 106 -0.16 -0.97 15.87
N PHE A 107 -0.93 -0.45 16.82
CA PHE A 107 -0.72 0.88 17.41
C PHE A 107 0.61 0.96 18.16
N ILE A 108 0.90 -0.02 19.02
CA ILE A 108 2.17 -0.10 19.75
C ILE A 108 3.34 -0.25 18.76
N GLY A 109 3.22 -1.15 17.78
CA GLY A 109 4.23 -1.36 16.76
C GLY A 109 4.51 -0.12 15.92
N ALA A 110 3.47 0.62 15.52
CA ALA A 110 3.62 1.86 14.77
C ALA A 110 4.33 2.95 15.58
N GLN A 111 3.97 3.12 16.85
CA GLN A 111 4.60 4.10 17.74
C GLN A 111 6.07 3.77 18.01
N LEU A 112 6.37 2.50 18.32
CA LEU A 112 7.75 2.05 18.51
C LEU A 112 8.53 2.20 17.21
N GLY A 113 8.02 1.71 16.08
CA GLY A 113 8.65 1.80 14.77
C GLY A 113 8.98 3.24 14.36
N ALA A 114 8.05 4.17 14.55
CA ALA A 114 8.27 5.59 14.27
C ALA A 114 9.36 6.19 15.16
N ARG A 115 9.34 5.89 16.47
CA ARG A 115 10.38 6.35 17.42
C ARG A 115 11.76 5.78 17.09
N PHE A 116 11.84 4.48 16.78
CA PHE A 116 13.08 3.83 16.35
C PHE A 116 13.60 4.41 15.03
N ALA A 117 12.71 4.69 14.08
CA ALA A 117 13.07 5.27 12.80
C ALA A 117 13.68 6.68 12.96
N VAL A 118 13.08 7.52 13.80
CA VAL A 118 13.58 8.87 14.10
C VAL A 118 14.89 8.82 14.90
N LYS A 119 15.01 7.90 15.87
CA LYS A 119 16.16 7.82 16.79
C LYS A 119 17.41 7.20 16.17
N TYR A 120 17.28 6.13 15.37
CA TYR A 120 18.41 5.36 14.84
C TYR A 120 18.63 5.56 13.34
N GLY A 121 17.72 6.26 12.65
CA GLY A 121 17.83 6.60 11.24
C GLY A 121 17.85 5.39 10.31
N GLY A 122 18.17 5.63 9.03
CA GLY A 122 18.12 4.62 7.97
C GLY A 122 19.05 3.42 8.12
N LYS A 123 20.09 3.51 8.98
CA LYS A 123 21.07 2.42 9.18
C LYS A 123 20.46 1.18 9.85
N VAL A 124 19.45 1.36 10.71
CA VAL A 124 18.74 0.26 11.37
C VAL A 124 17.47 -0.13 10.61
N ILE A 125 16.76 0.83 10.02
CA ILE A 125 15.50 0.57 9.30
C ILE A 125 15.73 -0.34 8.08
N ARG A 126 16.79 -0.08 7.31
CA ARG A 126 17.07 -0.80 6.06
C ARG A 126 17.30 -2.30 6.26
N PRO A 127 18.17 -2.76 7.19
CA PRO A 127 18.32 -4.20 7.46
C PRO A 127 17.06 -4.81 8.07
N LEU A 128 16.33 -4.10 8.94
CA LEU A 128 15.07 -4.59 9.52
C LEU A 128 14.02 -4.86 8.44
N LEU A 129 13.88 -3.95 7.47
CA LEU A 129 13.01 -4.13 6.30
C LEU A 129 13.38 -5.36 5.48
N ILE A 130 14.68 -5.55 5.21
CA ILE A 130 15.17 -6.70 4.43
C ILE A 130 14.87 -7.99 5.18
N VAL A 131 15.19 -8.06 6.48
CA VAL A 131 14.94 -9.25 7.31
C VAL A 131 13.46 -9.61 7.34
N MET A 132 12.57 -8.64 7.58
CA MET A 132 11.13 -8.89 7.58
C MET A 132 10.60 -9.31 6.21
N SER A 133 11.10 -8.71 5.13
CA SER A 133 10.71 -9.09 3.77
C SER A 133 11.13 -10.52 3.44
N VAL A 134 12.36 -10.90 3.81
CA VAL A 134 12.87 -12.26 3.63
C VAL A 134 12.09 -13.25 4.50
N ALA A 135 11.84 -12.91 5.76
CA ALA A 135 11.05 -13.75 6.66
C ALA A 135 9.62 -13.97 6.13
N MET A 136 8.96 -12.94 5.61
CA MET A 136 7.63 -13.04 5.02
C MET A 136 7.65 -13.86 3.72
N ALA A 137 8.66 -13.68 2.87
CA ALA A 137 8.85 -14.49 1.68
C ALA A 137 9.05 -15.97 2.02
N ILE A 138 9.89 -16.29 3.03
CA ILE A 138 10.08 -17.65 3.53
C ILE A 138 8.79 -18.21 4.10
N LYS A 139 8.05 -17.44 4.93
CA LYS A 139 6.77 -17.86 5.51
C LYS A 139 5.76 -18.22 4.43
N LEU A 140 5.67 -17.41 3.37
CA LEU A 140 4.83 -17.72 2.22
C LEU A 140 5.30 -18.99 1.50
N LEU A 141 6.60 -19.14 1.23
CA LEU A 141 7.15 -20.34 0.56
C LEU A 141 6.92 -21.63 1.36
N LEU A 142 6.94 -21.54 2.70
CA LEU A 142 6.68 -22.66 3.61
C LEU A 142 5.17 -22.94 3.81
N GLU A 143 4.28 -22.08 3.32
CA GLU A 143 2.83 -22.28 3.44
C GLU A 143 2.39 -23.47 2.55
N PRO A 144 1.75 -24.52 3.12
CA PRO A 144 1.39 -25.75 2.37
C PRO A 144 0.39 -25.56 1.22
N SER A 145 -0.32 -24.43 1.20
CA SER A 145 -1.32 -24.07 0.18
C SER A 145 -0.76 -23.26 -1.00
N ASN A 146 0.55 -23.11 -1.10
CA ASN A 146 1.16 -22.32 -2.17
C ASN A 146 1.25 -23.14 -3.47
N PRO A 147 0.67 -22.70 -4.61
CA PRO A 147 0.71 -23.47 -5.86
C PRO A 147 2.13 -23.71 -6.38
N LEU A 148 3.11 -22.90 -5.97
CA LEU A 148 4.54 -23.09 -6.31
C LEU A 148 5.22 -24.18 -5.48
N SER A 149 4.88 -24.35 -4.19
CA SER A 149 5.46 -25.43 -3.37
C SER A 149 4.95 -26.80 -3.83
N GLN A 150 3.69 -26.88 -4.25
CA GLN A 150 3.14 -28.09 -4.87
C GLN A 150 3.77 -28.40 -6.24
N TRP A 151 4.10 -27.39 -7.05
CA TRP A 151 4.77 -27.60 -8.34
C TRP A 151 6.21 -28.11 -8.19
N VAL A 152 6.92 -27.67 -7.16
CA VAL A 152 8.28 -28.14 -6.82
C VAL A 152 8.26 -29.55 -6.21
N LEU A 153 7.29 -29.84 -5.35
CA LEU A 153 7.09 -31.18 -4.77
C LEU A 153 6.53 -32.21 -5.77
N GLN A 154 6.03 -31.79 -6.94
CA GLN A 154 5.69 -32.71 -8.04
C GLN A 154 6.91 -33.10 -8.88
N TRP A 155 8.02 -32.36 -8.77
CA TRP A 155 9.27 -32.60 -9.48
C TRP A 155 10.31 -33.41 -8.67
N PHE A 156 10.02 -33.68 -7.39
CA PHE A 156 10.80 -34.52 -6.47
C PHE A 156 9.94 -35.66 -5.94
#